data_AF-A0A966ATT1-F1
#
_entry.id   AF-A0A966ATT1-F1
#
_cell.length_a   1.000
_cell.length_b   1.000
_cell.length_c   1.000
_cell.angle_alpha   90.00
_cell.angle_beta   90.00
_cell.angle_gamma   90.00
#
_symmetry.space_group_name_H-M   'P 1'
#
loop_
_entity.id
_entity.type
_entity.pdbx_description
1 polymer ?
#
loop_
_entity_poly.entity_id
_entity_poly.type
_entity_poly.pdbx_seq_one_letter_code
_entity_poly.pdbx_strand_id
1 'polypeptide(L)' 'MLRNMMIQGVTLVLLFMISMTSVTEGLNESQQAENTIAIYGDKIYTMAKSEDGSWSGVIEDGVVLIKDGKVVQVGLA' A
#
# COMPACT_ATOMS: atom_id res chain seq x y z
N MET A 1 1.25 -55.06 -18.98
CA MET A 1 1.26 -53.71 -19.58
C MET A 1 0.13 -52.79 -19.11
N LEU A 2 -1.01 -53.27 -18.59
CA LEU A 2 -2.11 -52.41 -18.12
C LEU A 2 -1.85 -51.60 -16.82
N ARG A 3 -1.01 -52.10 -15.89
CA ARG A 3 -0.73 -51.40 -14.60
C ARG A 3 0.00 -50.07 -14.77
N ASN A 4 0.87 -49.94 -15.77
CA ASN A 4 1.62 -48.70 -16.01
C ASN A 4 0.75 -47.61 -16.67
N MET A 5 -0.23 -48.02 -17.48
CA MET A 5 -1.18 -47.09 -18.14
C MET A 5 -2.15 -46.45 -17.13
N MET A 6 -2.54 -47.19 -16.09
CA MET A 6 -3.46 -46.71 -15.06
C MET A 6 -2.81 -45.69 -14.10
N ILE A 7 -1.51 -45.83 -13.83
CA ILE A 7 -0.75 -44.91 -12.96
C ILE A 7 -0.47 -43.58 -13.67
N GLN A 8 -0.12 -43.59 -14.96
CA GLN A 8 0.11 -42.36 -15.73
C GLN A 8 -1.16 -41.49 -15.87
N GLY A 9 -2.34 -42.12 -16.01
CA GLY A 9 -3.60 -41.38 -16.10
C GLY A 9 -3.95 -40.63 -14.81
N VAL A 10 -3.72 -41.24 -13.65
CA VAL A 10 -4.01 -40.63 -12.33
C VAL A 10 -3.04 -39.50 -12.03
N THR A 11 -1.75 -39.65 -12.35
CA THR A 11 -0.74 -38.60 -12.14
C THR A 11 -1.01 -37.37 -13.00
N LEU A 12 -1.49 -37.55 -14.24
CA LEU A 12 -1.79 -36.42 -15.15
C LEU A 12 -3.00 -35.60 -14.69
N VAL A 13 -4.05 -36.27 -14.18
CA VAL A 13 -5.24 -35.59 -13.65
C VAL A 13 -4.92 -34.81 -12.38
N LEU A 14 -4.08 -35.36 -11.50
CA LEU A 14 -3.68 -34.68 -10.27
C LEU A 14 -2.86 -33.41 -10.56
N LEU A 15 -1.97 -33.46 -11.56
CA LEU A 15 -1.17 -32.32 -11.98
C LEU A 15 -2.03 -31.20 -12.61
N PHE A 16 -3.07 -31.58 -13.36
CA PHE A 16 -4.00 -30.62 -13.94
C PHE A 16 -4.86 -29.91 -12.88
N MET A 17 -5.28 -30.62 -11.83
CA MET A 17 -6.05 -30.04 -10.72
C MET A 17 -5.25 -29.04 -9.88
N ILE A 18 -3.94 -29.28 -9.68
CA ILE A 18 -3.05 -28.33 -8.98
C ILE A 18 -2.84 -27.04 -9.81
N SER A 19 -2.92 -27.13 -11.14
CA SER A 19 -2.75 -25.98 -12.03
C SER A 19 -3.95 -25.03 -12.02
N MET A 20 -5.13 -25.49 -11.59
CA MET A 20 -6.34 -24.68 -11.51
C MET A 20 -6.47 -23.90 -10.19
N THR A 21 -5.76 -24.30 -9.13
CA THR A 21 -5.82 -23.61 -7.83
C THR A 21 -5.00 -22.32 -7.78
N SER A 22 -4.05 -22.12 -8.71
CA SER A 22 -3.12 -20.97 -8.71
C SER A 22 -3.59 -19.76 -9.53
N VAL A 23 -4.73 -19.85 -10.24
CA VAL A 23 -5.21 -18.75 -11.10
C VAL A 23 -6.09 -17.73 -10.34
N THR A 24 -6.50 -18.04 -9.10
CA THR A 24 -7.50 -17.23 -8.38
C THR A 24 -6.91 -16.22 -7.40
N GLU A 25 -5.60 -16.26 -7.12
CA GLU A 25 -4.97 -15.35 -6.15
C GLU A 25 -4.52 -14.00 -6.76
N GLY A 26 -4.57 -13.83 -8.09
CA GLY A 26 -3.98 -12.68 -8.79
C GLY A 26 -4.92 -11.52 -9.13
N LEU A 27 -6.18 -11.52 -8.68
CA LEU A 27 -7.20 -10.57 -9.17
C LEU A 27 -7.91 -9.81 -8.05
N ASN A 28 -7.18 -9.21 -7.11
CA ASN A 28 -7.77 -8.11 -6.33
C ASN A 28 -6.74 -7.15 -5.72
N GLU A 29 -5.68 -6.81 -6.45
CA GLU A 29 -5.00 -5.55 -6.19
C GLU A 29 -5.76 -4.46 -6.93
N SER A 30 -6.95 -4.11 -6.45
CA SER A 30 -7.44 -2.77 -6.72
C SER A 30 -6.33 -1.85 -6.27
N GLN A 31 -5.72 -1.11 -7.19
CA GLN A 31 -4.88 0.03 -6.88
C GLN A 31 -5.77 1.00 -6.12
N GLN A 32 -5.93 0.77 -4.82
CA GLN A 32 -6.54 1.68 -3.90
C GLN A 32 -5.66 2.91 -4.03
N ALA A 33 -6.16 3.92 -4.74
CA ALA A 33 -5.47 5.18 -4.86
C ALA A 33 -5.03 5.54 -3.44
N GLU A 34 -3.72 5.57 -3.20
CA GLU A 34 -3.22 5.93 -1.89
C GLU A 34 -3.86 7.27 -1.59
N ASN A 35 -4.65 7.34 -0.51
CA ASN A 35 -5.51 8.47 -0.21
C ASN A 35 -4.64 9.58 0.40
N THR A 36 -3.70 10.05 -0.43
CA THR A 36 -2.58 10.90 -0.08
C THR A 36 -2.76 12.25 -0.77
N ILE A 37 -2.73 13.32 0.02
CA ILE A 37 -2.88 14.69 -0.44
C ILE A 37 -1.66 15.47 0.05
N ALA A 38 -1.02 16.22 -0.84
CA ALA A 38 -0.02 17.22 -0.49
C ALA A 38 -0.62 18.62 -0.66
N ILE A 39 -0.54 19.43 0.38
CA ILE A 39 -0.98 20.83 0.37
C ILE A 39 0.25 21.71 0.51
N TYR A 40 0.51 22.53 -0.49
CA TYR A 40 1.64 23.47 -0.53
C TYR A 40 1.17 24.86 -0.13
N GLY A 41 2.04 25.61 0.56
CA GLY A 41 1.79 27.01 0.84
C GLY A 41 3.06 27.76 1.21
N ASP A 42 3.12 29.02 0.80
CA ASP A 42 4.22 29.95 1.10
C ASP A 42 4.47 30.08 2.60
N LYS A 43 3.41 29.96 3.43
CA LYS A 43 3.50 29.97 4.90
C LYS A 43 2.57 28.94 5.53
N ILE A 44 3.12 28.09 6.40
CA ILE A 44 2.36 27.17 7.26
C ILE A 44 2.50 27.59 8.72
N TYR A 45 1.37 27.89 9.35
CA TYR A 45 1.27 28.15 10.78
C TYR A 45 0.80 26.88 11.49
N THR A 46 1.64 26.30 12.33
CA THR A 46 1.28 25.11 13.12
C THR A 46 0.98 25.50 14.56
N MET A 47 -0.02 24.86 15.19
CA MET A 47 -0.17 24.89 16.64
C MET A 47 0.60 23.73 17.29
N ALA A 48 1.83 23.48 16.82
CA ALA A 48 2.73 22.53 17.43
C ALA A 48 3.52 23.23 18.55
N LYS A 49 3.67 22.54 19.69
CA LYS A 49 4.62 22.97 20.72
C LYS A 49 5.91 22.17 20.59
N SER A 50 7.03 22.86 20.78
CA SER A 50 8.34 22.24 20.95
C SER A 50 8.46 21.61 22.33
N GLU A 51 9.48 20.77 22.55
CA GLU A 51 9.72 20.12 23.84
C GLU A 51 9.92 21.12 25.00
N ASP A 52 10.46 22.30 24.70
CA ASP A 52 10.63 23.38 25.66
C ASP A 52 9.34 24.15 25.99
N GLY A 53 8.21 23.75 25.39
CA GLY A 53 6.89 24.36 25.58
C GLY A 53 6.66 25.62 24.73
N SER A 54 7.63 26.04 23.93
CA SER A 54 7.48 27.14 22.98
C SER A 54 6.58 26.73 21.81
N TRP A 55 5.91 27.70 21.19
CA TRP A 55 5.18 27.46 19.95
C TRP A 55 6.16 27.36 18.78
N SER A 56 5.95 26.38 17.90
CA SER A 56 6.71 26.27 16.67
C SER A 56 6.56 27.53 15.82
N GLY A 57 7.68 27.95 15.23
CA GLY A 57 7.69 29.07 14.29
C GLY A 57 6.87 28.78 13.03
N VAL A 58 6.65 29.82 12.23
CA VAL A 58 6.10 29.67 10.88
C VAL A 58 7.07 28.86 10.02
N ILE A 59 6.54 27.96 9.21
CA ILE A 59 7.31 27.25 8.18
C ILE A 59 7.07 28.00 6.88
N GLU A 60 8.12 28.60 6.33
CA GLU A 60 8.10 29.23 5.01
C GLU A 60 8.29 28.15 3.92
N ASP A 61 7.61 28.29 2.79
CA ASP A 61 7.63 27.35 1.65
C ASP A 61 7.39 25.89 2.09
N GLY A 62 6.30 25.69 2.83
CA GLY A 62 6.00 24.43 3.50
C GLY A 62 5.04 23.52 2.76
N VAL A 63 5.01 22.26 3.19
CA VAL A 63 4.05 21.23 2.75
C VAL A 63 3.38 20.53 3.94
N VAL A 64 2.09 20.24 3.79
CA VAL A 64 1.33 19.32 4.66
C VAL A 64 0.99 18.06 3.89
N LEU A 65 1.45 16.92 4.39
CA LEU A 65 1.11 15.61 3.84
C LEU A 65 -0.02 14.98 4.65
N ILE A 66 -1.10 14.64 3.96
CA ILE A 66 -2.28 13.97 4.51
C ILE A 66 -2.37 12.58 3.90
N LYS A 67 -2.47 11.53 4.71
CA LYS A 67 -2.73 10.15 4.28
C LYS A 67 -3.91 9.59 5.05
N ASP A 68 -4.89 9.05 4.33
CA ASP A 68 -6.12 8.47 4.92
C ASP A 68 -6.86 9.46 5.84
N GLY A 69 -6.91 10.73 5.44
CA GLY A 69 -7.55 11.81 6.21
C GLY A 69 -6.78 12.27 7.46
N LYS A 70 -5.55 11.76 7.68
CA LYS A 70 -4.70 12.16 8.81
C LYS A 70 -3.48 12.93 8.32
N VAL A 71 -3.09 13.98 9.03
CA VAL A 71 -1.80 14.65 8.81
C VAL A 71 -0.68 13.70 9.25
N VAL A 72 0.17 13.31 8.31
CA VAL A 72 1.30 12.40 8.57
C VAL A 72 2.64 13.12 8.59
N GLN A 73 2.73 14.31 7.96
CA GLN A 73 3.93 15.13 7.98
C GLN A 73 3.59 16.61 7.76
N VAL A 74 4.36 17.48 8.40
CA VAL A 74 4.39 18.92 8.14
C VAL A 74 5.84 19.36 8.13
N GLY A 75 6.27 20.12 7.13
CA GLY A 75 7.67 20.54 7.01
C GLY A 75 7.92 21.43 5.79
N LEU A 76 9.20 21.63 5.48
CA LEU A 76 9.63 22.27 4.24
C LEU A 76 9.23 21.41 3.04
N ALA A 77 8.85 22.06 1.93
CA ALA A 77 8.50 21.40 0.66
C ALA A 77 9.71 20.74 -0.02
#